data_AF-A0A497RR11-F1
#
_entry.id   AF-A0A497RR11-F1
#
_cell.length_a   1.000
_cell.length_b   1.000
_cell.length_c   1.000
_cell.angle_alpha   90.00
_cell.angle_beta   90.00
_cell.angle_gamma   90.00
#
_symmetry.space_group_name_H-M   'P 1'
#
loop_
_entity.id
_entity.type
_entity.pdbx_description
1 polymer ?
#
loop_
_entity_poly.entity_id
_entity_poly.type
_entity_poly.pdbx_seq_one_letter_code
_entity_poly.pdbx_strand_id
1 'polypeptide(L)'
;MERSLYSFLILLTFAAIVFCGCIQRGEEISTTTTLIPPSCNDTDTGKNYDVKGTTSGYNESNILTEKTDYCLNTDQLIEAFCGRGGYLETEVVSCRKLGKTCLNGACINITTTTTTTTTTTTTTTTTILGECVTGGCGNVSISYRCAWGYDESGENFTYVKKVTVIPYCADPGTTEAKCKTRERVSIEDRCESYEICVEGMQKCQPR
;
A
#
# COMPACT_ATOMS: atom_id res chain seq x y z
N MET A 1 5.50 -39.54 82.39
CA MET A 1 6.34 -40.65 81.90
C MET A 1 5.71 -41.15 80.61
N GLU A 2 6.03 -40.48 79.50
CA GLU A 2 5.60 -40.91 78.17
C GLU A 2 6.85 -40.96 77.29
N ARG A 3 7.33 -42.16 77.06
CA ARG A 3 8.33 -42.46 76.04
C ARG A 3 7.85 -43.69 75.28
N SER A 4 8.14 -43.69 74.00
CA SER A 4 8.44 -44.88 73.21
C SER A 4 7.27 -45.58 72.51
N LEU A 5 6.76 -44.96 71.44
CA LEU A 5 6.06 -45.69 70.36
C LEU A 5 6.50 -45.30 68.93
N TYR A 6 7.54 -44.46 68.77
CA TYR A 6 7.99 -43.95 67.46
C TYR A 6 9.25 -44.62 66.89
N SER A 7 9.67 -45.78 67.41
CA SER A 7 10.93 -46.44 67.00
C SER A 7 10.77 -47.85 66.42
N PHE A 8 9.57 -48.22 65.96
CA PHE A 8 9.33 -49.51 65.29
C PHE A 8 8.66 -49.40 63.91
N LEU A 9 8.43 -48.18 63.41
CA LEU A 9 7.85 -47.95 62.07
C LEU A 9 8.87 -47.51 61.00
N ILE A 10 10.18 -47.67 61.26
CA ILE A 10 11.25 -47.25 60.34
C ILE A 10 12.03 -48.45 59.75
N LEU A 11 11.62 -49.69 60.04
CA LEU A 11 12.35 -50.90 59.64
C LEU A 11 11.57 -51.86 58.71
N LEU A 12 10.46 -51.41 58.11
CA LEU A 12 9.64 -52.21 57.19
C LEU A 12 9.37 -51.52 55.84
N THR A 13 10.34 -50.77 55.33
CA THR A 13 10.32 -50.28 53.92
C THR A 13 11.66 -50.45 53.19
N PHE A 14 12.51 -51.39 53.63
CA PHE A 14 13.80 -51.68 52.99
C PHE A 14 13.81 -52.93 52.08
N ALA A 15 12.66 -53.46 51.69
CA ALA A 15 12.61 -54.70 50.92
C ALA A 15 11.55 -54.71 49.81
N ALA A 16 11.62 -53.79 48.84
CA ALA A 16 10.93 -53.96 47.54
C ALA A 16 11.32 -52.95 46.45
N ILE A 17 12.61 -52.64 46.21
CA ILE A 17 12.98 -52.03 44.90
C ILE A 17 14.33 -52.60 44.42
N VAL A 18 14.33 -53.90 44.12
CA VAL A 18 15.26 -54.47 43.13
C VAL A 18 14.47 -54.58 41.83
N PHE A 19 14.16 -53.43 41.23
CA PHE A 19 13.68 -53.38 39.86
C PHE A 19 14.89 -53.26 38.94
N CYS A 20 15.20 -54.40 38.33
CA CYS A 20 15.88 -54.59 37.05
C CYS A 20 16.30 -53.30 36.33
N GLY A 21 17.60 -53.02 36.38
CA GLY A 21 18.23 -52.00 35.56
C GLY A 21 18.26 -52.42 34.09
N CYS A 22 17.40 -51.78 33.30
CA CYS A 22 17.59 -51.52 31.87
C CYS A 22 16.98 -50.15 31.56
N ILE A 23 17.48 -49.08 32.21
CA ILE A 23 17.20 -47.71 31.75
C ILE A 23 18.01 -47.52 30.47
N GLN A 24 17.34 -47.68 29.33
CA GLN A 24 17.90 -47.24 28.07
C GLN A 24 18.08 -45.72 28.15
N ARG A 25 19.32 -45.25 27.98
CA ARG A 25 19.61 -43.83 27.77
C ARG A 25 18.86 -43.42 26.51
N GLY A 26 17.72 -42.76 26.69
CA GLY A 26 17.07 -42.03 25.62
C GLY A 26 18.03 -40.94 25.17
N GLU A 27 18.57 -41.10 23.97
CA GLU A 27 19.31 -40.07 23.27
C GLU A 27 18.31 -38.95 22.99
N GLU A 28 18.41 -37.83 23.72
CA GLU A 28 17.65 -36.64 23.39
C GLU A 28 18.09 -36.18 22.00
N ILE A 29 17.25 -36.46 21.00
CA ILE A 29 17.39 -35.91 19.65
C ILE A 29 17.24 -34.40 19.80
N SER A 30 18.39 -33.73 19.90
CA SER A 30 18.48 -32.27 19.86
C SER A 30 18.14 -31.84 18.43
N THR A 31 16.85 -31.67 18.18
CA THR A 31 16.33 -31.14 16.94
C THR A 31 16.85 -29.71 16.83
N THR A 32 17.96 -29.54 16.11
CA THR A 32 18.47 -28.22 15.74
C THR A 32 17.50 -27.69 14.70
N THR A 33 16.43 -27.07 15.16
CA THR A 33 15.51 -26.33 14.31
C THR A 33 16.31 -25.17 13.72
N THR A 34 16.76 -25.35 12.49
CA THR A 34 17.35 -24.27 11.69
C THR A 34 16.27 -23.22 11.53
N LEU A 35 16.35 -22.17 12.33
CA LEU A 35 15.48 -20.99 12.22
C LEU A 35 15.78 -20.36 10.87
N ILE A 36 14.94 -20.63 9.87
CA ILE A 36 14.98 -19.90 8.61
C ILE A 36 14.64 -18.45 8.99
N PRO A 37 15.55 -17.49 8.75
CA PRO A 37 15.27 -16.10 9.07
C PRO A 37 14.01 -15.67 8.30
N PRO A 38 13.10 -14.90 8.92
CA PRO A 38 11.91 -14.44 8.24
C PRO A 38 12.34 -13.65 7.00
N SER A 39 11.81 -14.06 5.84
CA SER A 39 12.05 -13.35 4.60
C SER A 39 11.10 -12.17 4.52
N CYS A 40 11.66 -10.98 4.37
CA CYS A 40 10.92 -9.76 4.03
C CYS A 40 11.42 -9.24 2.69
N ASN A 41 10.49 -8.79 1.86
CA ASN A 41 10.75 -8.19 0.56
C ASN A 41 10.05 -6.84 0.45
N ASP A 42 10.77 -5.86 -0.07
CA ASP A 42 10.33 -4.47 -0.16
C ASP A 42 10.56 -3.92 -1.56
N THR A 43 9.53 -3.38 -2.22
CA THR A 43 9.63 -2.99 -3.64
C THR A 43 10.43 -1.72 -3.89
N ASP A 44 10.59 -0.86 -2.88
CA ASP A 44 11.26 0.43 -2.93
C ASP A 44 12.62 0.44 -2.20
N THR A 45 13.07 -0.74 -1.78
CA THR A 45 14.35 -1.04 -1.12
C THR A 45 14.52 -0.51 0.31
N GLY A 46 13.44 -0.40 1.08
CA GLY A 46 13.47 -0.16 2.52
C GLY A 46 12.72 1.10 2.89
N LYS A 47 13.39 2.02 3.62
CA LYS A 47 12.78 3.30 4.01
C LYS A 47 12.98 4.33 2.90
N ASN A 48 12.14 4.29 1.87
CA ASN A 48 12.19 5.19 0.72
C ASN A 48 10.90 6.02 0.61
N TYR A 49 10.81 7.03 1.47
CA TYR A 49 9.66 7.93 1.56
C TYR A 49 9.29 8.65 0.26
N ASP A 50 10.15 8.66 -0.76
CA ASP A 50 9.94 9.38 -2.01
C ASP A 50 9.23 8.53 -3.08
N VAL A 51 9.10 7.23 -2.84
CA VAL A 51 8.52 6.26 -3.77
C VAL A 51 7.50 5.43 -3.02
N LYS A 52 6.30 5.29 -3.57
CA LYS A 52 5.32 4.37 -3.00
C LYS A 52 5.80 2.93 -3.16
N GLY A 53 5.98 2.23 -2.06
CA GLY A 53 6.36 0.83 -1.96
C GLY A 53 5.26 -0.09 -1.43
N THR A 54 5.54 -1.39 -1.55
CA THR A 54 4.81 -2.50 -0.94
C THR A 54 5.83 -3.44 -0.30
N THR A 55 5.64 -3.69 0.99
CA THR A 55 6.44 -4.63 1.77
C THR A 55 5.63 -5.91 2.02
N SER A 56 6.27 -7.06 1.82
CA SER A 56 5.72 -8.38 2.14
C SER A 56 6.67 -9.14 3.04
N GLY A 57 6.16 -9.70 4.14
CA GLY A 57 7.00 -10.38 5.13
C GLY A 57 6.22 -10.82 6.36
N TYR A 58 6.93 -11.41 7.34
CA TYR A 58 6.32 -11.75 8.62
C TYR A 58 6.26 -10.52 9.52
N ASN A 59 5.17 -10.32 10.25
CA ASN A 59 5.09 -9.32 11.32
C ASN A 59 5.64 -9.88 12.66
N GLU A 60 5.63 -9.08 13.73
CA GLU A 60 6.08 -9.48 15.07
C GLU A 60 5.36 -10.71 15.65
N SER A 61 4.13 -10.97 15.20
CA SER A 61 3.35 -12.15 15.58
C SER A 61 3.66 -13.39 14.73
N ASN A 62 4.69 -13.34 13.88
CA ASN A 62 5.06 -14.35 12.89
C ASN A 62 3.90 -14.70 11.92
N ILE A 63 3.10 -13.70 11.56
CA ILE A 63 2.04 -13.83 10.54
C ILE A 63 2.56 -13.21 9.24
N LEU A 64 2.54 -13.99 8.16
CA LEU A 64 2.87 -13.51 6.82
C LEU A 64 1.82 -12.49 6.37
N THR A 65 2.26 -11.28 6.04
CA THR A 65 1.39 -10.16 5.68
C THR A 65 2.03 -9.28 4.61
N GLU A 66 1.24 -8.38 4.05
CA GLU A 66 1.66 -7.40 3.05
C GLU A 66 1.08 -6.03 3.44
N LYS A 67 1.89 -4.98 3.29
CA LYS A 67 1.48 -3.60 3.50
C LYS A 67 2.03 -2.71 2.40
N THR A 68 1.24 -1.72 2.01
CA THR A 68 1.58 -0.74 0.97
C THR A 68 1.56 0.64 1.59
N ASP A 69 2.49 1.50 1.19
CA ASP A 69 2.59 2.84 1.73
C ASP A 69 1.37 3.68 1.38
N TYR A 70 0.96 4.50 2.33
CA TYR A 70 -0.20 5.38 2.14
C TYR A 70 -0.10 6.65 2.99
N CYS A 71 -0.70 7.70 2.46
CA CYS A 71 -0.83 8.97 3.17
C CYS A 71 -2.05 8.91 4.09
N LEU A 72 -1.84 9.15 5.39
CA LEU A 72 -2.95 9.39 6.34
C LEU A 72 -3.60 10.75 6.10
N ASN A 73 -2.79 11.73 5.71
CA ASN A 73 -3.18 13.09 5.35
C ASN A 73 -2.07 13.71 4.49
N THR A 74 -2.15 15.01 4.21
CA THR A 74 -1.16 15.72 3.37
C THR A 74 0.24 15.84 4.00
N ASP A 75 0.42 15.51 5.28
CA ASP A 75 1.72 15.55 5.95
C ASP A 75 2.22 14.16 6.34
N GLN A 76 1.35 13.26 6.79
CA GLN A 76 1.75 11.99 7.38
C GLN A 76 1.71 10.83 6.38
N LEU A 77 2.88 10.22 6.17
CA LEU A 77 3.08 8.97 5.43
C LEU A 77 3.16 7.80 6.41
N ILE A 78 2.42 6.73 6.13
CA ILE A 78 2.69 5.41 6.71
C ILE A 78 3.59 4.67 5.74
N GLU A 79 4.84 4.50 6.16
CA GLU A 79 5.85 3.70 5.47
C GLU A 79 5.79 2.28 6.00
N ALA A 80 5.65 1.28 5.14
CA ALA A 80 5.96 -0.10 5.43
C ALA A 80 7.38 -0.39 4.93
N PHE A 81 8.17 -1.12 5.72
CA PHE A 81 9.52 -1.46 5.31
C PHE A 81 10.02 -2.76 5.94
N CYS A 82 11.07 -3.34 5.36
CA CYS A 82 11.78 -4.47 5.98
C CYS A 82 12.71 -4.02 7.11
N GLY A 83 12.31 -4.35 8.34
CA GLY A 83 13.00 -4.00 9.58
C GLY A 83 14.23 -4.86 9.92
N ARG A 84 14.82 -4.57 11.08
CA ARG A 84 16.00 -5.33 11.55
C ARG A 84 15.56 -6.72 12.01
N GLY A 85 16.03 -7.74 11.31
CA GLY A 85 15.66 -9.14 11.58
C GLY A 85 14.78 -9.76 10.51
N GLY A 86 14.44 -9.02 9.44
CA GLY A 86 13.65 -9.55 8.32
C GLY A 86 12.15 -9.56 8.57
N TYR A 87 11.69 -8.78 9.55
CA TYR A 87 10.27 -8.58 9.82
C TYR A 87 9.74 -7.35 9.08
N LEU A 88 8.47 -7.41 8.69
CA LEU A 88 7.73 -6.26 8.17
C LEU A 88 7.42 -5.32 9.34
N GLU A 89 7.89 -4.09 9.23
CA GLU A 89 7.64 -3.00 10.19
C GLU A 89 6.88 -1.85 9.50
N THR A 90 6.32 -0.95 10.30
CA THR A 90 5.71 0.29 9.79
C THR A 90 6.10 1.48 10.63
N GLU A 91 6.27 2.65 10.03
CA GLU A 91 6.50 3.90 10.74
C GLU A 91 5.65 5.06 10.19
N VAL A 92 5.41 6.06 11.04
CA VAL A 92 4.74 7.31 10.65
C VAL A 92 5.80 8.39 10.41
N VAL A 93 5.87 8.91 9.19
CA VAL A 93 6.81 9.98 8.81
C VAL A 93 6.06 11.25 8.47
N SER A 94 6.58 12.40 8.89
CA SER A 94 6.07 13.72 8.47
C SER A 94 6.83 14.19 7.23
N CYS A 95 6.14 14.21 6.09
CA CYS A 95 6.67 14.75 4.84
C CYS A 95 7.01 16.24 4.96
N ARG A 96 6.29 17.01 5.79
CA ARG A 96 6.59 18.43 6.00
C ARG A 96 7.96 18.64 6.63
N LYS A 97 8.43 17.75 7.51
CA LYS A 97 9.80 17.79 8.03
C LYS A 97 10.85 17.59 6.94
N LEU A 98 10.49 16.95 5.83
CA LEU A 98 11.31 16.77 4.63
C LEU A 98 11.14 17.91 3.61
N GLY A 99 10.29 18.91 3.89
CA GLY A 99 9.93 19.96 2.92
C GLY A 99 9.00 19.48 1.80
N LYS A 100 8.26 18.41 2.04
CA LYS A 100 7.42 17.69 1.07
C LYS A 100 5.96 17.63 1.52
N THR A 101 5.08 17.21 0.62
CA THR A 101 3.68 16.86 0.94
C THR A 101 3.50 15.37 0.68
N CYS A 102 2.73 14.69 1.52
CA CYS A 102 2.35 13.32 1.25
C CYS A 102 1.31 13.31 0.12
N LEU A 103 1.58 12.58 -0.94
CA LEU A 103 0.66 12.35 -2.05
C LEU A 103 0.81 10.92 -2.56
N ASN A 104 -0.29 10.21 -2.74
CA ASN A 104 -0.30 8.85 -3.31
C ASN A 104 0.65 7.85 -2.63
N GLY A 105 0.82 7.94 -1.31
CA GLY A 105 1.70 7.04 -0.56
C GLY A 105 3.19 7.35 -0.71
N ALA A 106 3.55 8.60 -1.04
CA ALA A 106 4.93 9.07 -1.05
C ALA A 106 5.02 10.54 -0.63
N CYS A 107 6.12 10.93 -0.01
CA CYS A 107 6.52 12.31 0.21
C CYS A 107 7.07 12.90 -1.10
N ILE A 108 6.25 13.72 -1.75
CA ILE A 108 6.63 14.41 -2.98
C ILE A 108 7.02 15.87 -2.70
N ASN A 109 7.97 16.39 -3.46
CA ASN A 109 8.29 17.81 -3.38
C ASN A 109 7.02 18.63 -3.58
N ILE A 110 6.81 19.60 -2.69
CA ILE A 110 5.85 20.67 -2.95
C ILE A 110 6.49 21.47 -4.08
N THR A 111 6.35 21.03 -5.32
CA THR A 111 6.46 21.96 -6.43
C THR A 111 5.39 22.97 -6.10
N THR A 112 5.82 24.16 -5.66
CA THR A 112 4.98 25.34 -5.72
C THR A 112 4.69 25.47 -7.20
N THR A 113 3.64 24.77 -7.64
CA THR A 113 2.96 25.09 -8.87
C THR A 113 2.40 26.45 -8.55
N THR A 114 3.23 27.48 -8.69
CA THR A 114 2.76 28.80 -9.02
C THR A 114 1.84 28.51 -10.16
N THR A 115 0.53 28.59 -9.88
CA THR A 115 -0.52 28.68 -10.88
C THR A 115 -0.25 29.98 -11.62
N THR A 116 0.85 30.00 -12.36
CA THR A 116 0.87 30.64 -13.64
C THR A 116 -0.25 29.90 -14.32
N THR A 117 -1.38 30.59 -14.48
CA THR A 117 -2.36 30.30 -15.51
C THR A 117 -1.58 30.36 -16.83
N THR A 118 -0.71 29.39 -17.04
CA THR A 118 -0.19 29.03 -18.33
C THR A 118 -1.42 28.41 -18.93
N THR A 119 -2.21 29.26 -19.58
CA THR A 119 -3.04 28.88 -20.71
C THR A 119 -2.34 27.70 -21.33
N THR A 120 -2.94 26.53 -21.25
CA THR A 120 -2.46 25.34 -21.93
C THR A 120 -2.51 25.69 -23.41
N THR A 121 -1.50 26.41 -23.89
CA THR A 121 -1.01 26.26 -25.24
C THR A 121 -0.54 24.84 -25.21
N THR A 122 -1.45 23.95 -25.60
CA THR A 122 -1.16 22.63 -26.11
C THR A 122 0.10 22.81 -26.92
N THR A 123 1.26 22.47 -26.33
CA THR A 123 2.40 22.10 -27.13
C THR A 123 1.93 20.80 -27.74
N THR A 124 1.23 20.97 -28.86
CA THR A 124 1.13 20.00 -29.91
C THR A 124 2.57 19.66 -30.17
N THR A 125 3.07 18.62 -29.50
CA THR A 125 4.09 17.81 -30.11
C THR A 125 3.43 17.42 -31.40
N THR A 126 3.77 18.16 -32.46
CA THR A 126 3.56 17.77 -33.83
C THR A 126 4.42 16.54 -34.02
N THR A 127 4.04 15.44 -33.35
CA THR A 127 4.18 14.13 -33.91
C THR A 127 3.44 14.28 -35.21
N ILE A 128 4.24 14.49 -36.25
CA ILE A 128 3.85 14.59 -37.65
C ILE A 128 2.60 13.75 -37.80
N LEU A 129 1.49 14.38 -38.21
CA LEU A 129 0.19 13.76 -38.48
C LEU A 129 0.43 12.49 -39.27
N GLY A 130 0.65 11.41 -38.53
CA GLY A 130 0.88 10.09 -39.04
C GLY A 130 -0.48 9.64 -39.45
N GLU A 131 -0.63 9.45 -40.76
CA GLU A 131 -1.61 8.54 -41.32
C GLU A 131 -1.84 7.39 -40.33
N CYS A 132 -3.09 7.12 -39.93
CA CYS A 132 -3.37 5.98 -39.04
C CYS A 132 -3.16 4.69 -39.86
N VAL A 133 -1.90 4.34 -40.13
CA VAL A 133 -1.48 3.12 -40.79
C VAL A 133 -1.31 2.10 -39.68
N THR A 134 -2.34 1.27 -39.53
CA THR A 134 -2.36 -0.02 -38.81
C THR A 134 -1.94 -0.05 -37.32
N GLY A 135 -1.56 1.07 -36.71
CA GLY A 135 -0.99 1.10 -35.35
C GLY A 135 -1.76 1.88 -34.28
N GLY A 136 -2.98 2.36 -34.58
CA GLY A 136 -3.78 3.16 -33.64
C GLY A 136 -3.35 4.63 -33.57
N CYS A 137 -4.28 5.48 -33.17
CA CYS A 137 -4.07 6.92 -33.12
C CYS A 137 -3.80 7.27 -31.63
N GLY A 138 -2.56 7.43 -31.20
CA GLY A 138 -2.19 7.87 -29.83
C GLY A 138 -2.60 6.97 -28.65
N ASN A 139 -2.27 7.40 -27.43
CA ASN A 139 -2.60 6.70 -26.18
C ASN A 139 -3.85 7.28 -25.52
N VAL A 140 -4.59 6.45 -24.78
CA VAL A 140 -5.70 6.89 -23.93
C VAL A 140 -5.15 7.72 -22.77
N SER A 141 -5.72 8.90 -22.52
CA SER A 141 -5.38 9.72 -21.35
C SER A 141 -6.54 9.80 -20.37
N ILE A 142 -6.25 9.64 -19.08
CA ILE A 142 -7.23 9.74 -17.99
C ILE A 142 -6.86 10.94 -17.13
N SER A 143 -7.84 11.77 -16.79
CA SER A 143 -7.69 12.86 -15.82
C SER A 143 -8.88 12.89 -14.86
N TYR A 144 -8.65 13.31 -13.63
CA TYR A 144 -9.69 13.51 -12.62
C TYR A 144 -9.87 15.00 -12.38
N ARG A 145 -11.10 15.48 -12.42
CA ARG A 145 -11.42 16.90 -12.32
C ARG A 145 -12.54 17.14 -11.33
N CYS A 146 -12.52 18.31 -10.72
CA CYS A 146 -13.61 18.75 -9.87
C CYS A 146 -14.74 19.33 -10.73
N ALA A 147 -15.97 19.03 -10.33
CA ALA A 147 -17.16 19.58 -10.93
C ALA A 147 -18.24 19.80 -9.86
N TRP A 148 -19.20 20.65 -10.18
CA TRP A 148 -20.38 20.91 -9.36
C TRP A 148 -21.62 20.45 -10.11
N GLY A 149 -22.66 20.10 -9.37
CA GLY A 149 -23.92 19.61 -9.88
C GLY A 149 -25.05 19.85 -8.89
N TYR A 150 -26.28 19.61 -9.34
CA TYR A 150 -27.47 19.68 -8.49
C TYR A 150 -28.10 18.30 -8.44
N ASP A 151 -28.57 17.89 -7.27
CA ASP A 151 -29.36 16.67 -7.16
C ASP A 151 -30.84 16.91 -7.49
N GLU A 152 -31.65 15.86 -7.36
CA GLU A 152 -33.09 15.92 -7.65
C GLU A 152 -33.85 16.91 -6.75
N SER A 153 -33.30 17.24 -5.57
CA SER A 153 -33.87 18.23 -4.67
C SER A 153 -33.42 19.67 -4.99
N GLY A 154 -32.49 19.83 -5.93
CA GLY A 154 -31.88 21.12 -6.27
C GLY A 154 -30.73 21.52 -5.34
N GLU A 155 -30.26 20.62 -4.47
CA GLU A 155 -29.11 20.90 -3.60
C GLU A 155 -27.80 20.81 -4.40
N ASN A 156 -26.94 21.82 -4.24
CA ASN A 156 -25.65 21.88 -4.93
C ASN A 156 -24.65 20.95 -4.23
N PHE A 157 -23.95 20.12 -4.99
CA PHE A 157 -22.88 19.26 -4.50
C PHE A 157 -21.64 19.33 -5.40
N THR A 158 -20.48 19.05 -4.80
CA THR A 158 -19.22 18.88 -5.53
C THR A 158 -18.93 17.40 -5.72
N TYR A 159 -18.33 17.03 -6.85
CA TYR A 159 -17.97 15.66 -7.16
C TYR A 159 -16.68 15.58 -7.96
N VAL A 160 -16.03 14.42 -7.91
CA VAL A 160 -14.91 14.05 -8.76
C VAL A 160 -15.47 13.40 -10.02
N LYS A 161 -15.08 13.93 -11.19
CA LYS A 161 -15.33 13.27 -12.47
C LYS A 161 -14.04 12.73 -13.09
N LYS A 162 -14.11 11.51 -13.61
CA LYS A 162 -13.09 10.92 -14.47
C LYS A 162 -13.37 11.30 -15.91
N VAL A 163 -12.38 11.93 -16.53
CA VAL A 163 -12.38 12.32 -17.93
C VAL A 163 -11.41 11.41 -18.67
N THR A 164 -11.94 10.53 -19.52
CA THR A 164 -11.16 9.63 -20.37
C THR A 164 -11.19 10.15 -21.80
N VAL A 165 -10.03 10.56 -22.32
CA VAL A 165 -9.87 10.96 -23.73
C VAL A 165 -9.36 9.76 -24.51
N ILE A 166 -10.21 9.25 -25.39
CA ILE A 166 -9.93 8.09 -26.23
C ILE A 166 -9.64 8.59 -27.64
N PRO A 167 -8.39 8.53 -28.10
CA PRO A 167 -8.11 8.83 -29.49
C PRO A 167 -8.56 7.67 -30.39
N TYR A 168 -9.04 7.99 -31.59
CA TYR A 168 -9.56 7.03 -32.56
C TYR A 168 -9.29 7.48 -33.99
N CYS A 169 -9.25 6.54 -34.92
CA CYS A 169 -9.15 6.84 -36.35
C CYS A 169 -10.53 7.15 -36.92
N ALA A 170 -10.73 8.36 -37.43
CA ALA A 170 -11.81 8.60 -38.38
C ALA A 170 -11.39 8.08 -39.75
N ASP A 171 -12.31 7.43 -40.45
CA ASP A 171 -12.16 7.01 -41.85
C ASP A 171 -10.93 6.11 -42.12
N PRO A 172 -10.72 5.03 -41.34
CA PRO A 172 -9.56 4.16 -41.48
C PRO A 172 -9.50 3.52 -42.87
N GLY A 173 -8.30 3.41 -43.43
CA GLY A 173 -8.07 2.80 -44.75
C GLY A 173 -8.33 3.72 -45.94
N THR A 174 -8.64 5.00 -45.69
CA THR A 174 -8.77 6.04 -46.73
C THR A 174 -7.61 7.01 -46.67
N THR A 175 -7.36 7.76 -47.75
CA THR A 175 -6.43 8.91 -47.74
C THR A 175 -6.91 10.07 -46.86
N GLU A 176 -8.13 10.00 -46.35
CA GLU A 176 -8.71 10.97 -45.44
C GLU A 176 -8.60 10.55 -43.97
N ALA A 177 -7.96 9.41 -43.68
CA ALA A 177 -7.80 8.89 -42.34
C ALA A 177 -7.14 9.92 -41.40
N LYS A 178 -7.84 10.27 -40.31
CA LYS A 178 -7.40 11.30 -39.36
C LYS A 178 -7.60 10.85 -37.92
N CYS A 179 -6.62 11.16 -37.07
CA CYS A 179 -6.75 11.04 -35.63
C CYS A 179 -7.84 12.01 -35.13
N LYS A 180 -8.86 11.49 -34.45
CA LYS A 180 -9.83 12.27 -33.67
C LYS A 180 -9.80 11.80 -32.22
N THR A 181 -10.39 12.56 -31.32
CA THR A 181 -10.53 12.21 -29.91
C THR A 181 -11.99 12.19 -29.50
N ARG A 182 -12.36 11.25 -28.65
CA ARG A 182 -13.67 11.20 -27.99
C ARG A 182 -13.45 11.30 -26.48
N GLU A 183 -14.17 12.21 -25.84
CA GLU A 183 -14.20 12.31 -24.39
C GLU A 183 -15.31 11.41 -23.83
N ARG A 184 -14.99 10.65 -22.78
CA ARG A 184 -15.96 9.97 -21.93
C ARG A 184 -15.82 10.51 -20.51
N VAL A 185 -16.95 10.90 -19.93
CA VAL A 185 -17.01 11.44 -18.56
C VAL A 185 -17.81 10.47 -17.69
N SER A 186 -17.26 10.08 -16.55
CA SER A 186 -17.96 9.36 -15.49
C SER A 186 -17.81 10.10 -14.16
N ILE A 187 -18.85 10.07 -13.34
CA ILE A 187 -18.76 10.49 -11.94
C ILE A 187 -18.10 9.34 -11.18
N GLU A 188 -17.03 9.62 -10.45
CA GLU A 188 -16.33 8.61 -9.64
C GLU A 188 -16.73 8.71 -8.18
N ASP A 189 -16.88 9.94 -7.67
CA ASP A 189 -17.11 10.17 -6.25
C ASP A 189 -17.91 11.45 -6.01
N ARG A 190 -18.89 11.41 -5.10
CA ARG A 190 -19.72 12.55 -4.71
C ARG A 190 -19.29 12.99 -3.32
N CYS A 191 -18.77 14.21 -3.19
CA CYS A 191 -18.21 14.67 -1.93
C CYS A 191 -19.29 14.89 -0.88
N GLU A 192 -19.06 14.39 0.33
CA GLU A 192 -19.89 14.68 1.49
C GLU A 192 -19.65 16.11 1.99
N SER A 193 -20.53 16.59 2.88
CA SER A 193 -20.50 17.98 3.36
C SER A 193 -19.22 18.35 4.13
N TYR A 194 -18.50 17.34 4.68
CA TYR A 194 -17.21 17.49 5.37
C TYR A 194 -15.99 17.19 4.49
N GLU A 195 -16.20 16.93 3.20
CA GLU A 195 -15.14 16.66 2.24
C GLU A 195 -14.90 17.86 1.30
N ILE A 196 -13.84 17.76 0.51
CA ILE A 196 -13.48 18.69 -0.56
C ILE A 196 -13.00 17.91 -1.77
N CYS A 197 -13.39 18.37 -2.97
CA CYS A 197 -12.81 17.87 -4.20
C CYS A 197 -11.45 18.52 -4.46
N VAL A 198 -10.47 17.71 -4.80
CA VAL A 198 -9.11 18.16 -5.16
C VAL A 198 -8.82 17.72 -6.59
N GLU A 199 -8.42 18.67 -7.45
CA GLU A 199 -8.06 18.39 -8.85
C GLU A 199 -6.98 17.29 -8.93
N GLY A 200 -7.17 16.33 -9.82
CA GLY A 200 -6.27 15.18 -9.97
C GLY A 200 -6.50 14.02 -8.99
N MET A 201 -7.34 14.17 -7.96
CA MET A 201 -7.69 13.06 -7.05
C MET A 201 -8.86 12.25 -7.59
N GLN A 202 -8.81 10.93 -7.44
CA GLN A 202 -9.92 10.03 -7.81
C GLN A 202 -11.08 10.07 -6.81
N LYS A 203 -10.83 10.51 -5.57
CA LYS A 203 -11.80 10.56 -4.48
C LYS A 203 -11.78 11.91 -3.80
N CYS A 204 -12.91 12.30 -3.25
CA CYS A 204 -13.01 13.44 -2.36
C CYS A 204 -12.10 13.23 -1.14
N GLN A 205 -11.58 14.34 -0.60
CA GLN A 205 -10.66 14.31 0.54
C GLN A 205 -11.36 14.92 1.76
N PRO A 206 -11.13 14.40 2.98
CA PRO A 206 -11.56 15.07 4.20
C PRO A 206 -10.96 16.48 4.27
N ARG A 207 -11.73 17.43 4.83
CA ARG A 207 -11.26 18.80 5.09
C ARG A 207 -10.23 18.88 6.21
#